data_AF-A0A7W0FXW3-F1
#
_entry.id   AF-A0A7W0FXW3-F1
#
_cell.length_a   1.000
_cell.length_b   1.000
_cell.length_c   1.000
_cell.angle_alpha   90.00
_cell.angle_beta   90.00
_cell.angle_gamma   90.00
#
_symmetry.space_group_name_H-M   'P 1'
#
loop_
_entity.id
_entity.type
_entity.pdbx_description
1 polymer ?
#
loop_
_entity_poly.entity_id
_entity_poly.type
_entity_poly.pdbx_seq_one_letter_code
_entity_poly.pdbx_strand_id
1 'polypeptide(L)'
;MDTLHIKVNHNIHEELKRLGKARRMTVSELIRQALYISYQLDFLGLPDRQKQALEAYRGGFISLGKLSELMGCSPLEMRQWLTEHHIAQNNTFSDDDTQNVR
;
A
#
# COMPACT_ATOMS: atom_id res chain seq x y z
N MET A 1 14.89 18.59 -8.28
CA MET A 1 15.16 17.24 -7.73
C MET A 1 15.23 17.41 -6.23
N ASP A 2 14.19 16.97 -5.54
CA ASP A 2 14.08 17.21 -4.10
C ASP A 2 14.76 16.07 -3.36
N THR A 3 15.63 16.41 -2.42
CA THR A 3 16.42 15.44 -1.65
C THR A 3 15.86 15.35 -0.24
N LEU A 4 15.38 14.16 0.14
CA LEU A 4 14.91 13.89 1.49
C LEU A 4 16.06 13.37 2.36
N HIS A 5 16.40 14.10 3.42
CA HIS A 5 17.41 13.68 4.39
C HIS A 5 16.78 12.86 5.51
N ILE A 6 17.10 11.57 5.57
CA ILE A 6 16.52 10.63 6.53
C ILE A 6 17.58 10.26 7.56
N LYS A 7 17.29 10.51 8.84
CA LYS A 7 18.12 10.04 9.95
C LYS A 7 17.64 8.66 10.37
N VAL A 8 18.57 7.72 10.45
CA VAL A 8 18.31 6.33 10.86
C VAL A 8 19.23 6.00 12.03
N ASN A 9 18.73 5.21 12.99
CA ASN A 9 19.56 4.72 14.09
C ASN A 9 20.69 3.83 13.54
N HIS A 10 21.85 3.84 14.21
CA HIS A 10 23.03 3.08 13.81
C HIS A 10 22.73 1.58 13.62
N ASN A 11 21.98 0.96 14.53
CA ASN A 11 21.63 -0.47 14.43
C ASN A 11 20.83 -0.77 13.16
N ILE A 12 19.84 0.08 12.82
CA ILE A 12 19.05 -0.07 11.59
C ILE A 12 19.93 0.17 10.35
N HIS A 13 20.86 1.12 10.40
CA HIS A 13 21.79 1.36 9.30
C HIS A 13 22.65 0.13 8.99
N GLU A 14 23.18 -0.54 10.02
CA GLU A 14 23.98 -1.76 9.85
C GLU A 14 23.15 -2.94 9.33
N GLU A 15 21.92 -3.09 9.81
CA GLU A 15 20.99 -4.09 9.27
C GLU A 15 20.65 -3.84 7.79
N LEU A 16 20.37 -2.59 7.42
CA LEU A 16 20.10 -2.19 6.04
C LEU A 16 21.33 -2.41 5.14
N LYS A 17 22.54 -2.14 5.63
CA LYS A 17 23.78 -2.44 4.90
C LYS A 17 23.92 -3.94 4.63
N ARG A 18 23.67 -4.77 5.65
CA ARG A 18 23.73 -6.23 5.50
C ARG A 18 22.70 -6.72 4.49
N LEU A 19 21.46 -6.22 4.59
CA LEU A 19 20.38 -6.55 3.66
C LEU A 19 20.70 -6.10 2.23
N GLY A 20 21.28 -4.92 2.07
CA GLY A 20 21.68 -4.36 0.78
C GLY A 20 22.73 -5.23 0.09
N LYS A 21 23.74 -5.70 0.82
CA LYS A 21 24.72 -6.66 0.27
C LYS A 21 24.07 -7.95 -0.20
N ALA A 22 23.14 -8.51 0.58
CA ALA A 22 22.44 -9.75 0.21
C ALA A 22 21.56 -9.59 -1.03
N ARG A 23 20.94 -8.40 -1.21
CA ARG A 23 20.02 -8.11 -2.32
C ARG A 23 20.66 -7.37 -3.50
N ARG A 24 21.98 -7.09 -3.44
CA ARG A 24 22.70 -6.22 -4.40
C ARG A 24 22.04 -4.84 -4.58
N MET A 25 21.60 -4.25 -3.48
CA MET A 25 20.97 -2.93 -3.42
C MET A 25 21.71 -2.03 -2.43
N THR A 26 21.64 -0.72 -2.66
CA THR A 26 22.12 0.30 -1.74
C THR A 26 21.15 0.50 -0.58
N VAL A 27 21.65 1.04 0.54
CA VAL A 27 20.81 1.42 1.70
C VAL A 27 19.72 2.40 1.27
N SER A 28 20.04 3.37 0.41
CA SER A 28 19.09 4.36 -0.09
C SER A 28 17.99 3.76 -0.96
N GLU A 29 18.28 2.73 -1.77
CA GLU A 29 17.27 2.00 -2.53
C GLU A 29 16.33 1.20 -1.64
N LEU A 30 16.86 0.53 -0.61
CA LEU A 30 16.04 -0.17 0.37
C LEU A 30 15.12 0.78 1.15
N ILE A 31 15.64 1.94 1.57
CA ILE A 31 14.84 2.96 2.24
C ILE A 31 13.76 3.50 1.31
N ARG A 32 14.09 3.81 0.04
CA ARG A 32 13.11 4.25 -0.95
C ARG A 32 12.01 3.20 -1.17
N GLN A 33 12.38 1.92 -1.26
CA GLN A 33 11.41 0.84 -1.42
C GLN A 33 10.51 0.71 -0.19
N ALA A 34 11.07 0.78 1.01
CA ALA A 34 10.30 0.77 2.25
C ALA A 34 9.33 1.95 2.33
N LEU A 35 9.81 3.17 2.04
CA LEU A 35 8.96 4.36 2.01
C LEU A 35 7.85 4.26 0.97
N TYR A 36 8.18 3.76 -0.23
CA TYR A 36 7.20 3.56 -1.28
C TYR A 36 6.10 2.58 -0.85
N ILE A 37 6.46 1.48 -0.20
CA ILE A 37 5.49 0.49 0.32
C ILE A 37 4.66 1.07 1.47
N SER A 38 5.31 1.80 2.39
CA SER A 38 4.67 2.31 3.61
C SER A 38 3.76 3.50 3.34
N TYR A 39 4.14 4.39 2.43
CA TYR A 39 3.45 5.66 2.16
C TYR A 39 2.84 5.71 0.77
N GLN A 40 2.67 4.55 0.12
CA GLN A 40 2.20 4.48 -1.25
C GLN A 40 0.93 5.29 -1.47
N LEU A 41 0.00 5.24 -0.51
CA LEU A 41 -1.28 5.94 -0.56
C LEU A 41 -1.18 7.45 -0.43
N ASP A 42 -0.18 7.95 0.30
CA ASP A 42 0.01 9.39 0.48
C ASP A 42 0.51 10.05 -0.80
N PHE A 43 1.19 9.30 -1.66
CA PHE A 43 1.63 9.74 -2.98
C PHE A 43 0.52 9.70 -4.05
N LEU A 44 -0.62 9.08 -3.77
CA LEU A 44 -1.71 8.94 -4.75
C LEU A 44 -2.56 10.21 -4.90
N GLY A 45 -2.35 11.22 -4.05
CA GLY A 45 -3.12 12.47 -4.09
C GLY A 45 -4.61 12.27 -3.82
N LEU A 46 -4.99 11.13 -3.23
CA LEU A 46 -6.40 10.83 -2.93
C LEU A 46 -6.93 11.77 -1.83
N PRO A 47 -8.20 12.20 -1.91
CA PRO A 47 -8.90 12.80 -0.78
C PRO A 47 -8.85 11.91 0.47
N ASP A 48 -8.86 12.51 1.66
CA ASP A 48 -8.72 11.78 2.94
C ASP A 48 -9.74 10.65 3.10
N ARG A 49 -10.98 10.86 2.63
CA ARG A 49 -12.03 9.83 2.68
C ARG A 49 -11.70 8.61 1.81
N GLN A 50 -11.09 8.82 0.65
CA GLN A 50 -10.67 7.75 -0.25
C GLN A 50 -9.42 7.04 0.28
N LYS A 51 -8.49 7.76 0.90
CA LYS A 51 -7.35 7.16 1.63
C LYS A 51 -7.82 6.24 2.75
N GLN A 52 -8.78 6.70 3.56
CA GLN A 52 -9.37 5.91 4.65
C GLN A 52 -10.07 4.65 4.12
N ALA A 53 -10.83 4.76 3.02
CA ALA A 53 -11.46 3.62 2.38
C ALA A 53 -10.42 2.58 1.91
N LEU A 54 -9.32 3.05 1.32
CA LEU A 54 -8.26 2.20 0.81
C LEU A 54 -7.47 1.50 1.94
N GLU A 55 -7.19 2.19 3.05
CA GLU A 55 -6.61 1.57 4.24
C GLU A 55 -7.59 0.58 4.89
N ALA A 56 -8.89 0.88 4.93
CA ALA A 56 -9.91 -0.05 5.41
C ALA A 56 -9.97 -1.32 4.54
N TYR A 57 -9.82 -1.19 3.22
CA TYR A 57 -9.74 -2.33 2.30
C TYR A 57 -8.46 -3.16 2.53
N ARG A 58 -7.30 -2.50 2.67
CA ARG A 58 -6.02 -3.18 2.99
C ARG A 58 -6.07 -3.91 4.33
N GLY A 59 -6.77 -3.36 5.30
CA GLY A 59 -7.02 -3.99 6.60
C GLY A 59 -8.08 -5.10 6.58
N GLY A 60 -8.76 -5.34 5.45
CA GLY A 60 -9.82 -6.34 5.33
C GLY A 60 -11.14 -5.95 5.99
N PHE A 61 -11.35 -4.66 6.32
CA PHE A 61 -12.58 -4.18 6.95
C PHE A 61 -13.71 -3.90 5.95
N ILE A 62 -13.39 -3.70 4.67
CA ILE A 62 -14.37 -3.49 3.61
C ILE A 62 -14.03 -4.36 2.39
N SER A 63 -15.06 -4.78 1.67
CA SER A 63 -14.91 -5.54 0.42
C SER A 63 -14.45 -4.66 -0.73
N LEU A 64 -13.96 -5.29 -1.81
CA LEU A 64 -13.60 -4.60 -3.06
C LEU A 64 -14.80 -3.83 -3.66
N GLY A 65 -16.01 -4.39 -3.57
CA GLY A 65 -17.22 -3.72 -4.01
C GLY A 65 -17.44 -2.42 -3.25
N LYS A 66 -17.31 -2.46 -1.92
CA LYS A 66 -17.45 -1.26 -1.09
C LYS A 66 -16.36 -0.22 -1.35
N LEU A 67 -15.13 -0.67 -1.61
CA LEU A 67 -14.06 0.22 -2.04
C LEU A 67 -14.41 0.91 -3.36
N SER A 68 -14.88 0.16 -4.38
CA SER A 68 -15.23 0.73 -5.68
C SER A 68 -16.34 1.80 -5.60
N GLU A 69 -17.35 1.59 -4.75
CA GLU A 69 -18.37 2.61 -4.47
C GLU A 69 -17.78 3.90 -3.89
N LEU A 70 -16.89 3.78 -2.90
CA LEU A 70 -16.26 4.93 -2.24
C LEU A 70 -15.23 5.65 -3.13
N MET A 71 -14.65 4.91 -4.07
CA MET A 71 -13.74 5.43 -5.09
C MET A 71 -14.47 6.00 -6.32
N GLY A 72 -15.79 5.77 -6.43
CA GLY A 72 -16.62 6.30 -7.51
C GLY A 72 -16.39 5.62 -8.86
N CYS A 73 -15.97 4.35 -8.86
CA CYS A 73 -15.69 3.58 -10.06
C CYS A 73 -16.33 2.17 -10.00
N SER A 74 -16.27 1.42 -11.09
CA SER A 74 -16.72 0.04 -11.11
C SER A 74 -15.71 -0.90 -10.40
N PRO A 75 -16.15 -2.08 -9.91
CA PRO A 75 -15.24 -3.07 -9.34
C PRO A 75 -14.13 -3.52 -10.29
N LEU A 76 -14.38 -3.48 -11.61
CA LEU A 76 -13.38 -3.83 -12.61
C LEU A 76 -12.28 -2.77 -12.70
N GLU A 77 -12.67 -1.50 -12.82
CA GLU A 77 -11.75 -0.35 -12.81
C GLU A 77 -10.95 -0.30 -11.51
N MET A 78 -11.59 -0.62 -10.38
CA MET A 78 -10.92 -0.68 -9.08
C MET A 78 -9.82 -1.75 -9.04
N ARG A 79 -10.08 -2.96 -9.57
CA ARG A 79 -9.04 -4.03 -9.64
C ARG A 79 -7.87 -3.61 -10.51
N GLN A 80 -8.15 -2.99 -11.64
CA GLN A 80 -7.11 -2.49 -12.53
C GLN A 80 -6.27 -1.43 -11.82
N TRP A 81 -6.92 -0.45 -11.19
CA TRP A 81 -6.26 0.61 -10.45
C TRP A 81 -5.39 0.07 -9.30
N LEU A 82 -5.89 -0.90 -8.52
CA LEU A 82 -5.11 -1.55 -7.46
C LEU A 82 -3.85 -2.23 -8.02
N THR A 83 -3.96 -2.87 -9.19
CA THR A 83 -2.84 -3.52 -9.86
C THR A 83 -1.79 -2.52 -10.33
N GLU A 84 -2.24 -1.45 -11.00
CA GLU A 84 -1.39 -0.36 -11.49
C GLU A 84 -0.63 0.32 -10.35
N HIS A 85 -1.27 0.44 -9.19
CA HIS A 85 -0.68 1.02 -8.00
C HIS A 85 -0.05 -0.02 -7.07
N HIS A 86 0.18 -1.26 -7.51
CA HIS A 86 0.82 -2.32 -6.73
C HIS A 86 0.22 -2.57 -5.34
N ILE A 87 -1.07 -2.30 -5.17
CA ILE A 87 -1.80 -2.59 -3.93
C ILE A 87 -2.31 -4.02 -4.00
N ALA A 88 -1.99 -4.81 -2.99
CA ALA A 88 -2.43 -6.20 -2.92
C ALA A 88 -3.97 -6.27 -2.99
N GLN A 89 -4.48 -7.02 -3.97
CA GLN A 89 -5.89 -7.33 -4.00
C GLN A 89 -6.16 -8.40 -2.95
N ASN A 90 -7.05 -8.08 -2.01
CA ASN A 90 -7.47 -9.01 -0.97
C ASN A 90 -8.43 -10.02 -1.64
N ASN A 91 -7.85 -11.00 -2.34
CA ASN A 91 -8.58 -12.03 -3.09
C ASN A 91 -9.11 -13.15 -2.17
N THR A 92 -9.00 -12.99 -0.86
CA THR A 92 -9.69 -13.81 0.12
C THR A 92 -11.17 -13.48 0.05
N PHE A 93 -11.85 -14.09 -0.92
CA PHE A 93 -13.26 -14.41 -0.79
C PHE A 93 -13.39 -15.26 0.47
N SER A 94 -13.70 -14.62 1.60
CA SER A 94 -14.09 -15.33 2.82
C SER A 94 -15.58 -15.59 2.67
N ASP A 95 -16.03 -16.81 2.94
CA ASP A 95 -17.46 -17.17 2.92
C ASP A 95 -18.32 -16.24 3.82
N ASP A 96 -17.70 -15.52 4.75
CA ASP A 96 -18.34 -14.49 5.59
C ASP A 96 -18.84 -13.26 4.81
N ASP A 97 -18.34 -12.97 3.61
CA ASP A 97 -18.84 -11.86 2.77
C ASP A 97 -20.29 -12.07 2.33
N THR A 98 -20.80 -13.30 2.37
CA THR A 98 -22.21 -13.61 2.09
C THR A 98 -23.14 -13.34 3.27
N GLN A 99 -22.60 -13.10 4.48
CA GLN A 99 -23.39 -12.92 5.70
C GLN A 99 -23.79 -11.46 5.97
N ASN A 100 -23.21 -10.48 5.26
CA ASN A 100 -23.48 -9.06 5.51
C ASN A 100 -24.34 -8.42 4.42
N VAL A 101 -25.46 -9.07 4.10
CA VAL A 101 -26.59 -8.42 3.42
C VAL A 101 -27.44 -7.79 4.52
N ARG A 102 -27.37 -6.46 4.66
CA ARG A 102 -28.39 -5.67 5.34
C ARG A 102 -29.14 -4.83 4.32
#